data_AF-A0A7X3XG19-F1
#
_entry.id   AF-A0A7X3XG19-F1
#
_cell.length_a   1.000
_cell.length_b   1.000
_cell.length_c   1.000
_cell.angle_alpha   90.00
_cell.angle_beta   90.00
_cell.angle_gamma   90.00
#
_symmetry.space_group_name_H-M   'P 1'
#
loop_
_entity.id
_entity.type
_entity.pdbx_description
1 polymer ?
#
loop_
_entity_poly.entity_id
_entity_poly.type
_entity_poly.pdbx_seq_one_letter_code
_entity_poly.pdbx_strand_id
1 'polypeptide(L)'
;MEERRQTLIQHQESLARVFSVLNIEPWSREETAEFYQTTFASAGTRIATTDLEFLVNYTGGLPIFVHGLVDSVWRMAKTLEIDKDAVIRGVADATEIVEQKFLDQQVFNAIRSEKYRSILKKVMSGGPIDRFRRSEVTKYLTKEEIKVFDNFLQRMKKLGALTQDPTVRGGYQFPNRLYSLYFSFYSHKTSSQSHDN
;
A
#
# COMPACT_ATOMS: atom_id res chain seq x y z
N MET A 1 16.49 -0.24 -7.22
CA MET A 1 16.29 -0.93 -8.51
C MET A 1 16.59 -0.02 -9.69
N GLU A 2 16.11 1.24 -9.71
CA GLU A 2 16.39 2.18 -10.82
C GLU A 2 17.87 2.56 -10.96
N GLU A 3 18.61 2.80 -9.86
CA GLU A 3 20.06 3.06 -9.95
C GLU A 3 20.82 1.91 -10.61
N ARG A 4 20.52 0.66 -10.25
CA ARG A 4 21.12 -0.52 -10.91
C ARG A 4 20.71 -0.62 -12.39
N ARG A 5 19.47 -0.27 -12.74
CA ARG A 5 19.00 -0.22 -14.13
C ARG A 5 19.78 0.81 -14.93
N GLN A 6 19.95 2.02 -14.39
CA GLN A 6 20.72 3.10 -15.01
C GLN A 6 22.18 2.70 -15.18
N THR A 7 22.80 2.09 -14.17
CA THR A 7 24.17 1.56 -14.28
C THR A 7 24.27 0.49 -15.38
N LEU A 8 23.31 -0.44 -15.45
CA LEU A 8 23.27 -1.48 -16.49
C LEU A 8 23.07 -0.90 -17.89
N ILE A 9 22.20 0.10 -18.04
CA ILE A 9 21.97 0.81 -19.31
C ILE A 9 23.21 1.60 -19.73
N GLN A 10 23.91 2.23 -18.79
CA GLN A 10 25.18 2.93 -19.07
C GLN A 10 26.28 1.98 -19.55
N HIS A 11 26.33 0.75 -19.02
CA HIS A 11 27.30 -0.25 -19.47
C HIS A 11 26.88 -0.91 -20.78
N GLN A 12 25.57 -1.02 -21.04
CA GLN A 12 25.05 -1.61 -22.27
C GLN A 12 23.70 -1.01 -22.67
N GLU A 13 23.73 -0.07 -23.62
CA GLU A 13 22.58 0.73 -24.05
C GLU A 13 21.42 -0.11 -24.61
N SER A 14 21.71 -1.30 -25.17
CA SER A 14 20.68 -2.22 -25.65
C SER A 14 19.75 -2.71 -24.54
N LEU A 15 20.20 -2.72 -23.27
CA LEU A 15 19.39 -3.13 -22.12
C LEU A 15 18.23 -2.16 -21.85
N ALA A 16 18.33 -0.89 -22.29
CA ALA A 16 17.24 0.07 -22.16
C ALA A 16 15.98 -0.38 -22.92
N ARG A 17 16.17 -1.11 -24.03
CA ARG A 17 15.08 -1.62 -24.88
C ARG A 17 14.47 -2.92 -24.36
N VAL A 18 15.19 -3.62 -23.48
CA VAL A 18 14.76 -4.92 -22.92
C VAL A 18 14.07 -4.74 -21.56
N PHE A 19 14.47 -3.72 -20.79
CA PHE A 19 13.86 -3.42 -19.48
C PHE A 19 12.72 -2.40 -19.60
N SER A 20 11.49 -2.88 -19.79
CA SER A 20 10.29 -2.08 -19.59
C SER A 20 9.94 -2.03 -18.10
N VAL A 21 9.81 -0.83 -17.53
CA VAL A 21 9.24 -0.67 -16.19
C VAL A 21 7.74 -0.87 -16.32
N LEU A 22 7.23 -2.00 -15.84
CA LEU A 22 5.79 -2.26 -15.75
C LEU A 22 5.21 -1.46 -14.59
N ASN A 23 4.33 -0.53 -14.93
CA ASN A 23 3.61 0.28 -13.98
C ASN A 23 2.38 -0.51 -13.49
N ILE A 24 2.49 -1.16 -12.33
CA ILE A 24 1.34 -1.85 -11.72
C ILE A 24 0.55 -0.80 -10.94
N GLU A 25 -0.55 -0.36 -11.54
CA GLU A 25 -1.53 0.50 -10.88
C GLU A 25 -2.47 -0.34 -9.99
N PRO A 26 -3.07 0.27 -8.95
CA PRO A 26 -4.20 -0.34 -8.28
C PRO A 26 -5.31 -0.64 -9.29
N TRP A 27 -5.90 -1.82 -9.17
CA TRP A 27 -7.11 -2.18 -9.89
C TRP A 27 -8.27 -1.27 -9.49
N SER A 28 -9.19 -1.06 -10.42
CA SER A 28 -10.45 -0.41 -10.14
C SER A 28 -11.30 -1.24 -9.17
N ARG A 29 -12.36 -0.62 -8.64
CA ARG A 29 -13.31 -1.33 -7.78
C ARG A 29 -13.95 -2.51 -8.52
N GLU A 30 -14.25 -2.30 -9.80
CA GLU A 30 -14.87 -3.27 -10.71
C GLU A 30 -13.91 -4.42 -11.02
N GLU A 31 -12.66 -4.12 -11.40
CA GLU A 31 -11.62 -5.13 -11.63
C GLU A 31 -11.38 -5.98 -10.37
N THR A 32 -11.36 -5.34 -9.20
CA THR A 32 -11.19 -6.04 -7.92
C THR A 32 -12.39 -6.94 -7.60
N ALA A 33 -13.61 -6.47 -7.83
CA ALA A 33 -14.82 -7.24 -7.59
C ALA A 33 -14.92 -8.45 -8.54
N GLU A 34 -14.62 -8.24 -9.83
CA GLU A 34 -14.58 -9.29 -10.84
C GLU A 34 -13.55 -10.36 -10.48
N PHE A 35 -12.36 -9.94 -10.03
CA PHE A 35 -11.33 -10.86 -9.57
C PHE A 35 -11.83 -11.73 -8.41
N TYR A 36 -12.40 -11.14 -7.37
CA TYR A 36 -12.91 -11.90 -6.22
C TYR A 36 -14.03 -12.87 -6.62
N GLN A 37 -15.00 -12.39 -7.41
CA GLN A 37 -16.12 -13.22 -7.86
C GLN A 37 -15.62 -14.42 -8.67
N THR A 38 -14.76 -14.17 -9.66
CA THR A 38 -14.21 -15.21 -10.52
C THR A 38 -13.39 -16.21 -9.72
N THR A 39 -12.57 -15.73 -8.79
CA THR A 39 -11.67 -16.60 -8.03
C THR A 39 -12.44 -17.52 -7.08
N PHE A 40 -13.35 -16.97 -6.27
CA PHE A 40 -14.18 -17.80 -5.38
C PHE A 40 -15.08 -18.75 -6.16
N ALA A 41 -15.70 -18.29 -7.26
CA ALA A 41 -16.53 -19.16 -8.10
C ALA A 41 -15.72 -20.31 -8.73
N SER A 42 -14.50 -20.03 -9.21
CA SER A 42 -13.63 -21.06 -9.80
C SER A 42 -13.20 -22.14 -8.81
N ALA A 43 -13.12 -21.80 -7.52
CA ALA A 43 -12.85 -22.73 -6.43
C ALA A 43 -14.12 -23.45 -5.90
N GLY A 44 -15.27 -23.26 -6.55
CA GLY A 44 -16.56 -23.82 -6.12
C GLY A 44 -17.11 -23.18 -4.85
N THR A 45 -16.60 -22.01 -4.49
CA THR A 45 -16.92 -21.31 -3.25
C THR A 45 -18.05 -20.31 -3.45
N ARG A 46 -18.90 -20.15 -2.43
CA ARG A 46 -19.90 -19.10 -2.35
C ARG A 46 -19.57 -18.14 -1.24
N ILE A 47 -19.73 -16.85 -1.52
CA ILE A 47 -19.57 -15.75 -0.56
C ILE A 47 -20.74 -14.80 -0.75
N ALA A 48 -21.27 -14.25 0.35
CA ALA A 48 -22.35 -13.27 0.28
C ALA A 48 -21.86 -11.98 -0.41
N THR A 49 -22.71 -11.36 -1.23
CA THR A 49 -22.38 -10.11 -1.94
C THR A 49 -21.89 -9.02 -0.99
N THR A 50 -22.50 -8.89 0.18
CA THR A 50 -22.11 -7.91 1.21
C THR A 50 -20.69 -8.14 1.74
N ASP A 51 -20.29 -9.40 1.90
CA ASP A 51 -18.94 -9.74 2.38
C ASP A 51 -17.90 -9.60 1.28
N LEU A 52 -18.27 -9.88 0.03
CA LEU A 52 -17.42 -9.60 -1.13
C LEU A 52 -17.22 -8.10 -1.32
N GLU A 53 -18.28 -7.29 -1.20
CA GLU A 53 -18.16 -5.83 -1.22
C GLU A 53 -17.29 -5.30 -0.08
N PHE A 54 -17.38 -5.91 1.11
CA PHE A 54 -16.48 -5.62 2.20
C PHE A 54 -15.02 -5.88 1.82
N LEU A 55 -14.71 -7.02 1.21
CA LEU A 55 -13.36 -7.32 0.72
C LEU A 55 -12.90 -6.29 -0.33
N VAL A 56 -13.72 -6.00 -1.35
CA VAL A 56 -13.41 -5.00 -2.39
C VAL A 56 -13.05 -3.65 -1.78
N ASN A 57 -13.90 -3.15 -0.88
CA ASN A 57 -13.68 -1.88 -0.20
C ASN A 57 -12.44 -1.93 0.71
N TYR A 58 -12.18 -3.06 1.36
CA TYR A 58 -11.02 -3.26 2.22
C TYR A 58 -9.71 -3.33 1.43
N THR A 59 -9.72 -3.73 0.16
CA THR A 59 -8.47 -4.01 -0.57
C THR A 59 -7.86 -2.78 -1.24
N GLY A 60 -8.70 -1.82 -1.62
CA GLY A 60 -8.26 -0.60 -2.32
C GLY A 60 -7.57 -0.86 -3.66
N GLY A 61 -7.88 -1.99 -4.32
CA GLY A 61 -7.36 -2.33 -5.65
C GLY A 61 -5.93 -2.86 -5.71
N LEU A 62 -5.22 -3.01 -4.60
CA LEU A 62 -3.82 -3.45 -4.62
C LEU A 62 -3.71 -4.95 -4.94
N PRO A 63 -3.19 -5.38 -6.11
CA PRO A 63 -3.23 -6.79 -6.51
C PRO A 63 -2.59 -7.75 -5.51
N ILE A 64 -1.50 -7.32 -4.87
CA ILE A 64 -0.81 -8.12 -3.85
C ILE A 64 -1.66 -8.35 -2.59
N PHE A 65 -2.49 -7.38 -2.22
CA PHE A 65 -3.46 -7.51 -1.13
C PHE A 65 -4.67 -8.33 -1.58
N VAL A 66 -5.13 -8.16 -2.82
CA VAL A 66 -6.26 -8.92 -3.38
C VAL A 66 -5.95 -10.42 -3.33
N HIS A 67 -4.78 -10.83 -3.80
CA HIS A 67 -4.36 -12.23 -3.74
C HIS A 67 -4.20 -12.73 -2.31
N GLY A 68 -3.58 -11.93 -1.43
CA GLY A 68 -3.41 -12.29 -0.02
C GLY A 68 -4.75 -12.49 0.71
N LEU A 69 -5.73 -11.63 0.44
CA LEU A 69 -7.07 -11.72 1.02
C LEU A 69 -7.83 -12.96 0.57
N VAL A 70 -7.83 -13.28 -0.73
CA VAL A 70 -8.46 -14.52 -1.22
C VAL A 70 -7.88 -15.72 -0.48
N ASP A 71 -6.55 -15.83 -0.47
CA ASP A 71 -5.84 -16.97 0.08
C ASP A 71 -6.10 -17.12 1.59
N SER A 72 -6.06 -16.02 2.34
CA SER A 72 -6.37 -16.02 3.77
C SER A 72 -7.85 -16.32 4.06
N VAL A 73 -8.80 -15.72 3.34
CA VAL A 73 -10.24 -15.98 3.55
C VAL A 73 -10.56 -17.43 3.22
N TRP A 74 -10.00 -17.96 2.14
CA TRP A 74 -10.16 -19.35 1.75
C TRP A 74 -9.65 -20.31 2.82
N ARG A 75 -8.47 -20.06 3.40
CA ARG A 75 -7.95 -20.87 4.52
C ARG A 75 -8.83 -20.83 5.78
N MET A 76 -9.52 -19.73 6.02
CA MET A 76 -10.37 -19.57 7.20
C MET A 76 -11.77 -20.16 7.00
N ALA A 77 -12.15 -20.41 5.75
CA ALA A 77 -13.41 -21.05 5.42
C ALA A 77 -13.41 -22.51 5.88
N LYS A 78 -14.44 -22.91 6.62
CA LYS A 78 -14.62 -24.29 7.08
C LYS A 78 -15.35 -25.17 6.06
N THR A 79 -16.02 -24.53 5.10
CA THR A 79 -16.83 -25.17 4.07
C THR A 79 -16.68 -24.41 2.75
N LEU A 80 -17.35 -24.87 1.69
CA LEU A 80 -17.45 -24.13 0.42
C LEU A 80 -18.37 -22.90 0.50
N GLU A 81 -19.06 -22.70 1.61
CA GLU A 81 -19.76 -21.45 1.91
C GLU A 81 -18.91 -20.64 2.88
N ILE A 82 -18.38 -19.50 2.40
CA ILE A 82 -17.62 -18.55 3.20
C ILE A 82 -18.62 -17.78 4.06
N ASP A 83 -18.52 -18.00 5.37
CA ASP A 83 -19.24 -17.21 6.36
C ASP A 83 -18.49 -15.90 6.69
N LYS A 84 -19.22 -14.96 7.29
CA LYS A 84 -18.69 -13.65 7.70
C LYS A 84 -17.50 -13.75 8.66
N ASP A 85 -17.48 -14.79 9.50
CA ASP A 85 -16.43 -15.00 10.49
C ASP A 85 -15.10 -15.43 9.82
N ALA A 86 -15.16 -16.27 8.80
CA ALA A 86 -14.04 -16.58 7.93
C ALA A 86 -13.52 -15.34 7.18
N VAL A 87 -14.41 -14.46 6.72
CA VAL A 87 -14.03 -13.19 6.06
C VAL A 87 -13.26 -12.29 7.02
N ILE A 88 -13.78 -12.08 8.24
CA ILE A 88 -13.14 -11.22 9.24
C ILE A 88 -11.76 -11.78 9.64
N ARG A 89 -11.67 -13.08 9.92
CA ARG A 89 -10.39 -13.72 10.25
C ARG A 89 -9.41 -13.68 9.08
N GLY A 90 -9.88 -13.94 7.85
CA GLY A 90 -9.05 -13.93 6.66
C GLY A 90 -8.50 -12.53 6.38
N VAL A 91 -9.30 -11.49 6.60
CA VAL A 91 -8.85 -10.10 6.53
C VAL A 91 -7.76 -9.80 7.56
N ALA A 92 -7.94 -10.25 8.82
CA ALA A 92 -6.94 -10.07 9.86
C ALA A 92 -5.62 -10.78 9.51
N ASP A 93 -5.68 -12.05 9.08
CA ASP A 93 -4.54 -12.87 8.68
C ASP A 93 -3.80 -12.27 7.47
N ALA A 94 -4.52 -11.91 6.40
CA ALA A 94 -3.92 -11.30 5.22
C ALA A 94 -3.22 -9.97 5.54
N THR A 95 -3.85 -9.17 6.40
CA THR A 95 -3.27 -7.91 6.85
C THR A 95 -1.97 -8.15 7.61
N GLU A 96 -1.94 -9.10 8.53
CA GLU A 96 -0.74 -9.44 9.27
C GLU A 96 0.37 -10.00 8.36
N ILE A 97 0.03 -10.91 7.43
CA ILE A 97 0.99 -11.49 6.48
C ILE A 97 1.59 -10.40 5.59
N VAL A 98 0.77 -9.49 5.08
CA VAL A 98 1.24 -8.40 4.21
C VAL A 98 2.02 -7.37 5.03
N GLU A 99 1.61 -7.07 6.25
CA GLU A 99 2.36 -6.18 7.14
C GLU A 99 3.74 -6.76 7.49
N GLN A 100 3.84 -8.06 7.81
CA GLN A 100 5.11 -8.72 8.13
C GLN A 100 6.03 -8.92 6.92
N LYS A 101 5.47 -9.22 5.74
CA LYS A 101 6.26 -9.46 4.52
C LYS A 101 6.80 -8.20 3.88
N PHE A 102 6.11 -7.06 4.05
CA PHE A 102 6.39 -5.86 3.27
C PHE A 102 6.80 -4.65 4.10
N LEU A 103 6.57 -4.66 5.42
CA LEU A 103 7.07 -3.62 6.31
C LEU A 103 7.96 -4.24 7.37
N ASP A 104 9.08 -3.59 7.64
CA ASP A 104 9.77 -3.82 8.89
C ASP A 104 8.81 -3.46 10.06
N GLN A 105 8.74 -4.32 11.08
CA GLN A 105 7.93 -4.13 12.29
C GLN A 105 8.15 -2.73 12.92
N GLN A 106 9.35 -2.15 12.77
CA GLN A 106 9.66 -0.83 13.26
C GLN A 106 9.02 0.30 12.44
N VAL A 107 8.89 0.14 11.12
CA VAL A 107 8.13 1.04 10.23
C VAL A 107 6.66 1.02 10.62
N PHE A 108 6.12 -0.18 10.83
CA PHE A 108 4.75 -0.36 11.29
C PHE A 108 4.48 0.36 12.62
N ASN A 109 5.32 0.13 13.63
CA ASN A 109 5.16 0.78 14.92
C ASN A 109 5.27 2.32 14.84
N ALA A 110 6.08 2.85 13.91
CA ALA A 110 6.20 4.29 13.71
C ALA A 110 4.91 4.90 13.14
N ILE A 111 4.25 4.24 12.18
CA ILE A 111 3.03 4.75 11.53
C ILE A 111 1.77 4.53 12.36
N ARG A 112 1.81 3.90 13.54
CA ARG A 112 0.65 3.84 14.45
C ARG A 112 0.36 5.18 15.14
N SER A 113 1.35 6.08 15.21
CA SER A 113 1.16 7.43 15.75
C SER A 113 0.19 8.23 14.89
N GLU A 114 -0.90 8.73 15.48
CA GLU A 114 -1.92 9.53 14.79
C GLU A 114 -1.33 10.71 14.00
N LYS A 115 -0.34 11.41 14.58
CA LYS A 115 0.36 12.51 13.91
C LYS A 115 1.15 12.04 12.68
N TYR A 116 1.82 10.88 12.77
CA TYR A 116 2.55 10.32 11.63
C TYR A 116 1.61 9.80 10.54
N ARG A 117 0.43 9.29 10.93
CA ARG A 117 -0.62 8.87 9.99
C ARG A 117 -1.15 10.04 9.18
N SER A 118 -1.46 11.15 9.86
CA SER A 118 -1.96 12.35 9.18
C SER A 118 -0.93 12.92 8.21
N ILE A 119 0.36 12.97 8.61
CA ILE A 119 1.46 13.35 7.71
C ILE A 119 1.56 12.40 6.53
N LEU A 120 1.56 11.09 6.77
CA LEU A 120 1.67 10.08 5.71
C LEU A 120 0.54 10.22 4.70
N LYS A 121 -0.70 10.46 5.14
CA LYS A 121 -1.83 10.73 4.24
C LYS A 121 -1.54 11.89 3.31
N LYS A 122 -1.04 13.01 3.84
CA LYS A 122 -0.72 14.21 3.05
C LYS A 122 0.48 14.03 2.13
N VAL A 123 1.44 13.20 2.52
CA VAL A 123 2.54 12.75 1.65
C VAL A 123 1.97 11.99 0.45
N MET A 124 1.03 11.07 0.68
CA MET A 124 0.42 10.27 -0.39
C MET A 124 -0.59 11.04 -1.25
N SER A 125 -1.18 12.12 -0.75
CA SER A 125 -2.14 12.94 -1.51
C SER A 125 -1.51 13.99 -2.43
N GLY A 126 -0.19 14.21 -2.36
CA GLY A 126 0.49 15.38 -2.93
C GLY A 126 1.21 15.20 -4.26
N GLY A 127 1.28 13.99 -4.84
CA GLY A 127 2.10 13.74 -6.03
C GLY A 127 2.20 12.27 -6.45
N PRO A 128 3.22 11.89 -7.24
CA PRO A 128 3.45 10.51 -7.63
C PRO A 128 3.60 9.60 -6.41
N ILE A 129 3.05 8.39 -6.50
CA ILE A 129 3.00 7.44 -5.38
C ILE A 129 4.40 7.14 -4.81
N ASP A 130 5.45 7.17 -5.63
CA ASP A 130 6.81 6.76 -5.27
C ASP A 130 7.73 7.90 -4.76
N ARG A 131 7.37 9.17 -4.95
CA ARG A 131 8.25 10.31 -4.62
C ARG A 131 7.49 11.60 -4.29
N PHE A 132 8.10 12.46 -3.47
CA PHE A 132 7.52 13.75 -3.12
C PHE A 132 8.59 14.80 -2.78
N ARG A 133 8.26 16.08 -2.91
CA ARG A 133 9.09 17.18 -2.39
C ARG A 133 8.59 17.63 -1.03
N ARG A 134 9.52 17.85 -0.11
CA ARG A 134 9.22 18.41 1.22
C ARG A 134 8.39 19.69 1.14
N SER A 135 8.75 20.59 0.21
CA SER A 135 8.07 21.87 0.02
C SER A 135 6.63 21.72 -0.46
N GLU A 136 6.29 20.65 -1.17
CA GLU A 136 4.94 20.38 -1.66
C GLU A 136 4.07 19.85 -0.52
N VAL A 137 4.56 18.86 0.21
CA VAL A 137 3.83 18.29 1.36
C VAL A 137 3.58 19.34 2.44
N THR A 138 4.58 20.19 2.73
CA THR A 138 4.46 21.25 3.76
C THR A 138 3.27 22.18 3.52
N LYS A 139 2.85 22.41 2.27
CA LYS A 139 1.70 23.27 1.95
C LYS A 139 0.38 22.78 2.53
N TYR A 140 0.28 21.46 2.77
CA TYR A 140 -0.93 20.81 3.26
C TYR A 140 -0.85 20.46 4.75
N LEU A 141 0.32 20.63 5.38
CA LEU A 141 0.53 20.30 6.78
C LEU A 141 -0.06 21.38 7.70
N THR A 142 -0.64 20.95 8.83
CA THR A 142 -1.04 21.85 9.91
C THR A 142 0.18 22.36 10.67
N LYS A 143 0.01 23.43 11.46
CA LYS A 143 1.08 23.95 12.34
C LYS A 143 1.65 22.89 13.28
N GLU A 144 0.84 21.93 13.73
CA GLU A 144 1.30 20.84 14.60
C GLU A 144 2.08 19.78 13.84
N GLU A 145 1.65 19.44 12.63
CA GLU A 145 2.33 18.47 11.77
C GLU A 145 3.68 18.99 11.30
N ILE A 146 3.77 20.29 10.93
CA ILE A 146 5.03 20.94 10.55
C ILE A 146 6.08 20.76 11.64
N LYS A 147 5.71 20.90 12.93
CA LYS A 147 6.63 20.74 14.07
C LYS A 147 7.23 19.34 14.17
N VAL A 148 6.51 18.32 13.72
CA VAL A 148 6.94 16.91 13.83
C VAL A 148 7.35 16.31 12.49
N PHE A 149 7.22 17.06 11.39
CA PHE A 149 7.48 16.56 10.04
C PHE A 149 8.95 16.16 9.83
N ASP A 150 9.89 16.94 10.37
CA ASP A 150 11.32 16.59 10.31
C ASP A 150 11.62 15.28 11.05
N ASN A 151 11.02 15.09 12.23
CA ASN A 151 11.15 13.85 12.99
C ASN A 151 10.56 12.67 12.22
N PHE A 152 9.41 12.86 11.57
CA PHE A 152 8.81 11.85 10.69
C PHE A 152 9.77 11.48 9.56
N LEU A 153 10.30 12.45 8.81
CA LEU A 153 11.20 12.21 7.68
C LEU A 153 12.49 11.51 8.13
N GLN A 154 13.09 11.95 9.23
CA GLN A 154 14.28 11.32 9.80
C GLN A 154 14.01 9.89 10.25
N ARG A 155 12.89 9.65 10.95
CA ARG A 155 12.52 8.33 11.43
C ARG A 155 12.24 7.38 10.26
N MET A 156 11.45 7.79 9.27
CA MET A 156 11.15 6.98 8.09
C MET A 156 12.41 6.70 7.24
N LYS A 157 13.38 7.64 7.19
CA LYS A 157 14.70 7.40 6.60
C LYS A 157 15.50 6.36 7.37
N LYS A 158 15.58 6.49 8.70
CA LYS A 158 16.31 5.55 9.56
C LYS A 158 15.77 4.13 9.44
N LEU A 159 14.45 4.01 9.29
CA LEU A 159 13.75 2.74 9.13
C LEU A 159 13.78 2.20 7.69
N GLY A 160 14.43 2.88 6.75
CA GLY A 160 14.51 2.45 5.35
C GLY A 160 13.20 2.58 4.57
N ALA A 161 12.15 3.15 5.16
CA ALA A 161 10.88 3.40 4.46
C ALA A 161 10.98 4.59 3.49
N LEU A 162 11.92 5.52 3.71
CA LEU A 162 12.21 6.63 2.81
C LEU A 162 13.71 6.75 2.53
N THR A 163 14.03 7.26 1.35
CA THR A 163 15.38 7.67 0.98
C THR A 163 15.35 9.08 0.42
N GLN A 164 16.50 9.74 0.40
CA GLN A 164 16.62 11.05 -0.21
C GLN A 164 16.70 10.88 -1.73
N ASP A 165 15.93 11.67 -2.47
CA ASP A 165 16.00 11.68 -3.93
C ASP A 165 17.32 12.37 -4.35
N PRO A 166 18.23 11.67 -5.06
CA PRO A 166 19.49 12.26 -5.49
C PRO A 166 19.31 13.30 -6.60
N THR A 167 18.19 13.27 -7.32
CA THR A 167 17.92 14.13 -8.48
C THR A 167 17.22 15.43 -8.12
N VAL A 168 16.61 15.51 -6.94
CA VAL A 168 15.79 16.66 -6.52
C VAL A 168 16.18 17.13 -5.12
N ARG A 169 16.60 18.39 -4.99
CA ARG A 169 16.87 19.00 -3.68
C ARG A 169 15.58 19.03 -2.84
N GLY A 170 15.64 18.43 -1.64
CA GLY A 170 14.48 18.31 -0.76
C GLY A 170 13.45 17.28 -1.24
N GLY A 171 13.81 16.44 -2.22
CA GLY A 171 13.04 15.30 -2.67
C GLY A 171 13.28 14.07 -1.79
N TYR A 172 12.22 13.28 -1.65
CA TYR A 172 12.22 11.99 -0.95
C TYR A 172 11.56 10.96 -1.86
N GLN A 173 12.02 9.72 -1.78
CA GLN A 173 11.47 8.60 -2.54
C GLN A 173 11.35 7.35 -1.69
N PHE A 174 10.34 6.53 -1.98
CA PHE A 174 10.20 5.20 -1.40
C PHE A 174 11.15 4.24 -2.13
N PRO A 175 12.07 3.56 -1.41
CA PRO A 175 13.06 2.69 -2.07
C PRO A 175 12.43 1.44 -2.70
N ASN A 176 11.23 1.07 -2.25
CA ASN A 176 10.42 0.00 -2.81
C ASN A 176 8.99 0.53 -3.05
N ARG A 177 8.48 0.32 -4.27
CA ARG A 177 7.11 0.70 -4.65
C ARG A 177 6.04 0.03 -3.79
N LEU A 178 6.35 -1.11 -3.17
CA LEU A 178 5.45 -1.75 -2.21
C LEU A 178 5.23 -0.91 -0.95
N TYR A 179 6.25 -0.16 -0.48
CA TYR A 179 6.05 0.80 0.63
C TYR A 179 5.06 1.89 0.22
N SER A 180 5.22 2.46 -0.98
CA SER A 180 4.32 3.49 -1.46
C SER A 180 2.89 2.99 -1.70
N LEU A 181 2.74 1.78 -2.24
CA LEU A 181 1.43 1.16 -2.44
C LEU A 181 0.77 0.87 -1.08
N TYR A 182 1.50 0.28 -0.13
CA TYR A 182 1.00 0.05 1.23
C TYR A 182 0.62 1.37 1.91
N PHE A 183 1.46 2.39 1.87
CA PHE A 183 1.15 3.67 2.52
C PHE A 183 -0.02 4.39 1.86
N SER A 184 -0.15 4.31 0.53
CA SER A 184 -1.34 4.78 -0.19
C SER A 184 -2.58 4.07 0.36
N PHE A 185 -2.57 2.74 0.40
CA PHE A 185 -3.67 1.94 0.95
C PHE A 185 -3.99 2.33 2.40
N TYR A 186 -2.99 2.35 3.27
CA TYR A 186 -3.16 2.66 4.69
C TYR A 186 -3.74 4.06 4.92
N SER A 187 -3.36 5.03 4.07
CA SER A 187 -3.91 6.38 4.12
C SER A 187 -5.39 6.44 3.72
N HIS A 188 -5.84 5.59 2.78
CA HIS A 188 -7.24 5.51 2.34
C HIS A 188 -8.11 4.71 3.33
N LYS A 189 -7.59 3.60 3.90
CA LYS A 189 -8.28 2.78 4.91
C LYS A 189 -8.81 3.59 6.10
N THR A 190 -8.09 4.63 6.51
CA THR A 190 -8.49 5.50 7.65
C THR A 190 -9.63 6.47 7.33
N SER A 191 -9.89 6.74 6.05
CA SER A 191 -10.95 7.68 5.63
C SER A 191 -12.33 7.03 5.69
N SER A 192 -12.42 5.73 5.40
CA SER A 192 -13.68 4.97 5.47
C SER A 192 -14.15 4.65 6.89
N GLN A 193 -13.31 4.86 7.91
CA GLN A 193 -13.69 4.73 9.33
C GLN A 193 -14.11 6.06 9.97
N SER A 194 -14.14 7.17 9.21
CA SER A 194 -14.50 8.50 9.74
C SER A 194 -15.95 8.91 9.45
N HIS A 195 -16.79 7.99 8.97
CA HIS A 195 -18.21 8.25 8.66
C HIS A 195 -19.21 7.50 9.55
N ASP A 196 -18.75 6.75 10.54
CA ASP A 196 -19.59 6.20 11.61
C ASP A 196 -19.10 6.72 12.97
N ASN A 197 -19.52 7.94 13.30
CA ASN A 197 -19.62 8.45 14.67
C ASN A 197 -20.66 9.56 14.73
#